data_AF-A0A958P7B2-F1
#
_entry.id   AF-A0A958P7B2-F1
#
_cell.length_a   1.000
_cell.length_b   1.000
_cell.length_c   1.000
_cell.angle_alpha   90.00
_cell.angle_beta   90.00
_cell.angle_gamma   90.00
#
_symmetry.space_group_name_H-M   'P 1'
#
loop_
_entity.id
_entity.type
_entity.pdbx_description
1 polymer ?
#
loop_
_entity_poly.entity_id
_entity_poly.type
_entity_poly.pdbx_seq_one_letter_code
_entity_poly.pdbx_strand_id
1 'polypeptide(L)'
;MDRTNADQFRSNMKEWMEAASKEPIKITRKSGEAFVLVNAEIFEKMQLDLARLEGLTASLVDVTQGRVSPATEKSTAEVFERAKKRALSSRKNKKAVG
;
A
#
# COMPACT_ATOMS: atom_id res chain seq x y z
N MET A 1 -15.43 -12.32 9.54
CA MET A 1 -15.60 -12.35 8.06
C MET A 1 -16.84 -13.15 7.70
N ASP A 2 -17.94 -12.42 7.51
CA ASP A 2 -19.21 -12.99 7.09
C ASP A 2 -19.21 -13.41 5.63
N ARG A 3 -20.16 -14.25 5.25
CA ARG A 3 -20.28 -14.82 3.92
C ARG A 3 -21.69 -14.65 3.39
N THR A 4 -21.80 -14.26 2.14
CA THR A 4 -23.07 -14.15 1.43
C THR A 4 -22.93 -14.70 0.01
N ASN A 5 -24.07 -14.96 -0.64
CA ASN A 5 -24.10 -15.29 -2.06
C ASN A 5 -24.44 -14.03 -2.89
N ALA A 6 -24.13 -14.06 -4.18
CA ALA A 6 -24.30 -12.89 -5.03
C ALA A 6 -25.77 -12.44 -5.17
N ASP A 7 -26.74 -13.34 -5.03
CA ASP A 7 -28.16 -13.00 -5.17
C ASP A 7 -28.66 -12.29 -3.91
N GLN A 8 -28.34 -12.83 -2.73
CA GLN A 8 -28.63 -12.21 -1.43
C GLN A 8 -27.90 -10.88 -1.24
N PHE A 9 -26.67 -10.78 -1.73
CA PHE A 9 -25.92 -9.53 -1.72
C PHE A 9 -26.66 -8.42 -2.48
N ARG A 10 -27.18 -8.73 -3.69
CA ARG A 10 -27.90 -7.75 -4.50
C ARG A 10 -29.23 -7.34 -3.88
N SER A 11 -29.96 -8.29 -3.30
CA SER A 11 -31.25 -8.02 -2.65
C SER A 11 -31.12 -7.11 -1.43
N ASN A 12 -30.05 -7.27 -0.64
CA ASN A 12 -29.85 -6.55 0.63
C ASN A 12 -28.59 -5.68 0.62
N MET A 13 -28.31 -5.03 -0.52
CA MET A 13 -27.03 -4.37 -0.77
C MET A 13 -26.65 -3.35 0.31
N LYS A 14 -27.60 -2.54 0.80
CA LYS A 14 -27.34 -1.52 1.82
C LYS A 14 -26.82 -2.14 3.13
N GLU A 15 -27.48 -3.18 3.62
CA GLU A 15 -27.09 -3.87 4.87
C GLU A 15 -25.71 -4.49 4.75
N TRP A 16 -25.41 -5.09 3.59
CA TRP A 16 -24.10 -5.69 3.34
C TRP A 16 -22.99 -4.64 3.21
N MET A 17 -23.27 -3.47 2.64
CA MET A 17 -22.32 -2.35 2.59
C MET A 17 -22.05 -1.78 3.98
N GLU A 18 -23.07 -1.63 4.82
CA GLU A 18 -22.93 -1.19 6.20
C GLU A 18 -22.16 -2.22 7.05
N ALA A 19 -22.44 -3.51 6.89
CA ALA A 19 -21.68 -4.57 7.54
C ALA A 19 -20.21 -4.58 7.07
N ALA A 20 -19.96 -4.41 5.77
CA ALA A 20 -18.63 -4.39 5.18
C ALA A 20 -17.77 -3.19 5.60
N SER A 21 -18.41 -2.13 6.13
CA SER A 21 -17.70 -0.99 6.73
C SER A 21 -16.92 -1.37 7.98
N LYS A 22 -17.36 -2.43 8.69
CA LYS A 22 -16.76 -2.90 9.95
C LYS A 22 -15.82 -4.07 9.73
N GLU A 23 -16.24 -5.05 8.94
CA GLU A 23 -15.44 -6.23 8.63
C GLU A 23 -15.58 -6.65 7.17
N PRO A 24 -14.53 -7.18 6.51
CA PRO A 24 -14.63 -7.71 5.16
C PRO A 24 -15.67 -8.84 5.05
N ILE A 25 -16.35 -8.90 3.89
CA ILE A 25 -17.41 -9.87 3.62
C ILE A 25 -17.10 -10.65 2.35
N LYS A 26 -17.21 -11.97 2.41
CA LYS A 26 -16.99 -12.84 1.25
C LYS A 26 -18.28 -13.00 0.48
N ILE A 27 -18.27 -12.65 -0.80
CA ILE A 27 -19.40 -12.83 -1.72
C ILE A 27 -19.06 -13.98 -2.65
N THR A 28 -19.90 -15.01 -2.67
CA THR A 28 -19.72 -16.19 -3.54
C THR A 28 -20.74 -16.22 -4.66
N ARG A 29 -20.29 -16.45 -5.90
CA ARG A 29 -21.15 -16.66 -7.06
C ARG A 29 -21.46 -18.14 -7.25
N LYS A 30 -22.59 -18.43 -7.88
CA LYS A 30 -22.95 -19.79 -8.31
C LYS A 30 -21.93 -20.38 -9.31
N SER A 31 -21.24 -19.52 -10.07
CA SER A 31 -20.14 -19.91 -10.97
C SER A 31 -18.88 -20.38 -10.24
N GLY A 32 -18.81 -20.28 -8.90
CA GLY A 32 -17.65 -20.65 -8.09
C GLY A 32 -16.68 -19.50 -7.81
N GLU A 33 -16.81 -18.38 -8.52
CA GLU A 33 -16.03 -17.17 -8.24
C GLU A 33 -16.36 -16.59 -6.86
N ALA A 34 -15.35 -16.08 -6.17
CA ALA A 34 -15.52 -15.40 -4.90
C ALA A 34 -14.87 -14.02 -4.91
N PHE A 35 -15.57 -13.05 -4.35
CA PHE A 35 -15.14 -11.66 -4.19
C PHE A 35 -15.13 -11.32 -2.71
N VAL A 36 -14.37 -10.29 -2.35
CA VAL A 36 -14.38 -9.72 -0.99
C VAL A 36 -14.84 -8.28 -1.08
N LEU A 37 -15.89 -7.95 -0.35
CA LEU A 37 -16.31 -6.59 -0.13
C LEU A 37 -15.57 -6.05 1.10
N VAL A 38 -14.92 -4.91 0.94
CA VAL A 38 -14.12 -4.26 1.98
C VAL A 38 -14.30 -2.76 1.87
N ASN A 39 -14.19 -2.06 3.01
CA ASN A 39 -14.11 -0.60 3.02
C ASN A 39 -12.89 -0.13 2.21
N ALA A 40 -13.10 0.86 1.34
CA ALA A 40 -12.07 1.38 0.45
C ALA A 40 -10.86 1.97 1.20
N GLU A 41 -11.10 2.77 2.24
CA GLU A 41 -10.03 3.39 3.03
C GLU A 41 -9.17 2.35 3.74
N ILE A 42 -9.82 1.29 4.28
CA ILE A 42 -9.11 0.17 4.90
C ILE A 42 -8.26 -0.55 3.85
N PHE A 43 -8.80 -0.79 2.66
CA PHE A 43 -8.08 -1.43 1.57
C PHE A 43 -6.87 -0.63 1.09
N GLU A 44 -7.01 0.68 0.91
CA GLU A 44 -5.91 1.58 0.55
C GLU A 44 -4.83 1.59 1.62
N LYS A 45 -5.22 1.65 2.91
CA LYS A 45 -4.27 1.56 4.02
C LYS A 45 -3.50 0.24 4.01
N MET A 46 -4.19 -0.89 3.82
CA MET A 46 -3.55 -2.21 3.74
C MET A 46 -2.54 -2.27 2.58
N GLN A 47 -2.84 -1.68 1.42
CA GLN A 47 -1.90 -1.63 0.30
C GLN A 47 -0.64 -0.82 0.64
N LEU A 48 -0.80 0.33 1.29
CA LEU A 48 0.33 1.16 1.73
C LEU A 48 1.17 0.43 2.77
N ASP A 49 0.53 -0.25 3.71
CA ASP A 49 1.22 -1.02 4.75
C ASP A 49 1.99 -2.20 4.14
N LEU A 50 1.41 -2.93 3.18
CA LEU A 50 2.09 -4.00 2.45
C LEU A 50 3.34 -3.48 1.71
N ALA A 51 3.22 -2.38 0.97
CA ALA A 51 4.36 -1.79 0.27
C ALA A 51 5.49 -1.36 1.22
N ARG A 52 5.13 -0.84 2.40
CA ARG A 52 6.12 -0.51 3.46
C ARG A 52 6.78 -1.76 4.02
N LEU A 53 6.01 -2.80 4.30
CA LEU A 53 6.50 -4.08 4.80
C LEU A 53 7.47 -4.73 3.83
N GLU A 54 7.17 -4.72 2.53
CA GLU A 54 8.08 -5.22 1.49
C GLU A 54 9.42 -4.47 1.50
N GLY A 55 9.39 -3.13 1.55
CA GLY A 55 10.60 -2.31 1.60
C GLY A 55 11.44 -2.52 2.86
N LEU A 56 10.78 -2.66 4.02
CA LEU A 56 11.45 -2.97 5.29
C LEU A 56 12.06 -4.37 5.28
N THR A 57 11.33 -5.35 4.72
CA THR A 57 11.81 -6.73 4.62
C THR A 57 13.04 -6.80 3.73
N ALA A 58 13.02 -6.13 2.56
CA ALA A 58 14.19 -6.05 1.69
C ALA A 58 15.40 -5.41 2.41
N SER A 59 15.17 -4.31 3.15
CA SER A 59 16.23 -3.65 3.92
C SER A 59 16.82 -4.56 5.01
N LEU A 60 15.98 -5.32 5.72
CA LEU A 60 16.42 -6.29 6.72
C LEU A 60 17.22 -7.44 6.10
N VAL A 61 16.83 -7.90 4.91
CA VAL A 61 17.60 -8.90 4.16
C VAL A 61 18.98 -8.35 3.81
N ASP A 62 19.10 -7.10 3.37
CA ASP A 62 20.39 -6.49 3.08
C ASP A 62 21.28 -6.36 4.34
N VAL A 63 20.68 -6.06 5.50
CA VAL A 63 21.38 -6.04 6.79
C VAL A 63 21.92 -7.42 7.14
N THR A 64 21.06 -8.46 7.06
CA THR A 64 21.47 -9.83 7.40
C THR A 64 22.53 -10.40 6.45
N GLN A 65 22.53 -9.96 5.19
CA GLN A 65 23.52 -10.35 4.19
C GLN A 65 24.79 -9.47 4.21
N GLY A 66 24.90 -8.50 5.12
CA GLY A 66 26.06 -7.61 5.23
C GLY A 66 26.23 -6.65 4.04
N ARG A 67 25.15 -6.40 3.26
CA ARG A 67 25.15 -5.50 2.10
C ARG A 67 24.94 -4.03 2.47
N VAL A 68 24.99 -3.71 3.76
CA VAL A 68 24.81 -2.37 4.32
C VAL A 68 26.11 -1.89 4.96
N SER A 69 26.36 -0.59 4.86
CA SER A 69 27.48 0.06 5.54
C SER A 69 27.00 0.81 6.79
N PRO A 70 27.82 0.93 7.84
CA PRO A 70 27.48 1.73 9.00
C PRO A 70 27.22 3.19 8.64
N ALA A 71 26.22 3.80 9.28
CA ALA A 71 25.98 5.22 9.15
C ALA A 71 27.14 6.02 9.75
N THR A 72 27.80 6.82 8.93
CA THR A 72 28.82 7.80 9.33
C THR A 72 28.35 9.21 8.98
N GLU A 73 28.88 10.24 9.66
CA GLU A 73 28.55 11.65 9.36
C GLU A 73 28.77 12.03 7.89
N LYS A 74 29.80 11.46 7.25
CA LYS A 74 30.04 11.64 5.82
C LYS A 74 28.96 11.00 4.96
N SER A 75 28.56 9.78 5.29
CA SER A 75 27.50 9.07 4.54
C SER A 75 26.14 9.78 4.64
N THR A 76 25.79 10.33 5.80
CA THR A 76 24.55 11.11 5.97
C THR A 76 24.63 12.43 5.20
N ALA A 77 25.74 13.16 5.28
CA ALA A 77 25.94 14.38 4.50
C ALA A 77 25.81 14.15 2.98
N GLU A 78 26.36 13.05 2.46
CA GLU A 78 26.21 12.68 1.05
C GLU A 78 24.76 12.38 0.65
N VAL A 79 24.00 11.70 1.51
CA VAL A 79 22.57 11.41 1.27
C VAL A 79 21.77 12.71 1.21
N PHE A 80 22.02 13.64 2.14
CA PHE A 80 21.38 14.96 2.14
C PHE A 80 21.72 15.77 0.88
N GLU A 81 22.98 15.76 0.44
CA GLU A 81 23.38 16.44 -0.80
C GLU A 81 22.74 15.82 -2.05
N ARG A 82 22.62 14.48 -2.11
CA ARG A 82 21.89 13.81 -3.20
C ARG A 82 20.40 14.15 -3.20
N ALA A 83 19.76 14.18 -2.01
CA ALA A 83 18.35 14.55 -1.87
C ALA A 83 18.11 16.01 -2.29
N LYS A 84 18.97 16.93 -1.85
CA LYS A 84 18.94 18.35 -2.21
C LYS A 84 19.11 18.55 -3.73
N LYS A 85 20.06 17.86 -4.36
CA LYS A 85 20.24 17.87 -5.82
C LYS A 85 19.00 17.39 -6.56
N ARG A 86 18.37 16.29 -6.13
CA ARG A 86 17.12 15.77 -6.73
C ARG A 86 15.94 16.74 -6.59
N ALA A 87 15.79 17.38 -5.44
CA ALA A 87 14.73 18.39 -5.23
C ALA A 87 14.94 19.63 -6.12
N LEU A 88 16.18 20.07 -6.29
CA LEU A 88 16.53 21.21 -7.14
C LEU A 88 16.36 20.89 -8.64
N SER A 89 16.70 19.68 -9.09
CA SER A 89 16.51 19.27 -10.48
C SER A 89 15.04 19.14 -10.86
N SER A 90 14.17 18.65 -9.96
CA SER A 90 12.72 18.60 -10.23
C SER A 90 12.10 20.00 -10.34
N ARG A 91 12.63 20.98 -9.58
CA ARG A 91 12.22 22.38 -9.64
C ARG A 91 12.65 23.09 -10.94
N LYS A 92 13.81 22.72 -11.50
CA LYS A 92 14.29 23.24 -12.80
C LYS A 92 13.42 22.74 -13.96
N ASN A 93 13.06 21.46 -13.97
CA ASN A 93 12.20 20.91 -15.03
C ASN A 93 10.80 21.54 -15.05
N LYS A 94 10.21 21.91 -13.89
CA LYS A 94 8.92 22.63 -13.86
C LYS A 94 8.98 24.06 -14.42
N LYS A 95 10.14 24.71 -14.46
CA LYS A 95 10.30 26.07 -15.01
C LYS A 95 10.57 26.11 -16.53
N ALA A 96 10.91 24.97 -17.14
CA ALA A 96 11.29 24.90 -18.55
C ALA A 96 10.13 24.47 -19.49
N VAL A 97 8.94 24.20 -18.94
CA VAL A 97 7.73 23.78 -19.69
C VAL A 97 6.64 24.87 -19.63
N GLY A 98 7.05 26.14 -19.44
CA GLY A 98 6.18 27.31 -19.46
C GLY A 98 6.45 28.16 -20.69
#